data_AF-A0AAE4MW99-F1
#
_entry.id   AF-A0AAE4MW99-F1
#
_cell.length_a   1.000
_cell.length_b   1.000
_cell.length_c   1.000
_cell.angle_alpha   90.00
_cell.angle_beta   90.00
_cell.angle_gamma   90.00
#
_symmetry.space_group_name_H-M   'P 1'
#
loop_
_entity.id
_entity.type
_entity.pdbx_description
1 polymer ?
#
loop_
_entity_poly.entity_id
_entity_poly.type
_entity_poly.pdbx_seq_one_letter_code
_entity_poly.pdbx_strand_id
1 'polypeptide(L)'
;MSRANRYAIFAMDSDFDYLCPKNSTDSEIICSNKFIFQTFVYSKESIELHHEVLEYCLSQIKIATEIKFDFTAYITEYSRLIYPVLKKFLLLKQHQVRLDDSVFHEAIAPSVPRLTNQFVIKNAVFESMQQSKAVIEEKLDNLIQDEYDADKFYEQLYDKGLREDNAYQYINGHFLADRVVMPVIKSLIEQLNINETALIVKQCKDKPTLISERKSELKNILETDLNVNTLLHCCKEKFKTPCAIAIKENVARALA
;
A
#
# COMPACT_ATOMS: atom_id res chain seq x y z
N MET A 1 -3.78 -26.46 0.42
CA MET A 1 -2.40 -26.30 0.95
C MET A 1 -1.67 -27.62 1.17
N SER A 2 -2.25 -28.61 1.87
CA SER A 2 -1.57 -29.90 2.19
C SER A 2 -1.09 -30.76 1.02
N ARG A 3 -1.51 -30.45 -0.21
CA ARG A 3 -1.07 -31.15 -1.44
C ARG A 3 0.20 -30.56 -2.06
N ALA A 4 0.71 -29.43 -1.55
CA ALA A 4 1.93 -28.80 -2.05
C ALA A 4 3.14 -29.72 -1.88
N ASN A 5 3.86 -29.97 -2.98
CA ASN A 5 4.98 -30.90 -3.05
C ASN A 5 5.94 -30.53 -4.21
N ARG A 6 7.02 -31.29 -4.41
CA ARG A 6 8.03 -31.03 -5.46
C ARG A 6 7.49 -30.96 -6.90
N TYR A 7 6.30 -31.48 -7.16
CA TYR A 7 5.62 -31.44 -8.47
C TYR A 7 4.46 -30.45 -8.52
N ALA A 8 4.08 -29.86 -7.38
CA ALA A 8 2.96 -28.92 -7.25
C ALA A 8 3.33 -27.83 -6.25
N ILE A 9 3.95 -26.77 -6.78
CA ILE A 9 4.33 -25.57 -6.03
C ILE A 9 3.18 -24.57 -6.06
N PHE A 10 2.93 -23.94 -4.92
CA PHE A 10 1.90 -22.92 -4.78
C PHE A 10 2.54 -21.57 -4.48
N ALA A 11 2.02 -20.51 -5.09
CA ALA A 11 2.35 -19.13 -4.77
C ALA A 11 1.05 -18.43 -4.34
N MET A 12 1.11 -17.67 -3.25
CA MET A 12 -0.05 -16.98 -2.70
C MET A 12 0.36 -15.67 -2.03
N ASP A 13 -0.62 -14.80 -1.79
CA ASP A 13 -0.45 -13.68 -0.87
C ASP A 13 -0.32 -14.24 0.55
N SER A 14 0.50 -13.61 1.40
CA SER A 14 0.62 -14.07 2.79
C SER A 14 -0.58 -13.73 3.64
N ASP A 15 -1.33 -12.70 3.26
CA ASP A 15 -2.20 -11.99 4.19
C ASP A 15 -1.42 -11.69 5.49
N PHE A 16 -1.80 -12.31 6.60
CA PHE A 16 -1.05 -12.26 7.86
C PHE A 16 -0.29 -13.55 8.19
N ASP A 17 -0.42 -14.63 7.42
CA ASP A 17 0.14 -15.95 7.74
C ASP A 17 1.66 -15.91 7.89
N TYR A 18 2.36 -15.22 6.98
CA TYR A 18 3.82 -15.07 7.06
C TYR A 18 4.26 -14.42 8.37
N LEU A 19 3.58 -13.37 8.85
CA LEU A 19 3.91 -12.69 10.11
C LEU A 19 3.44 -13.50 11.33
N CYS A 20 2.23 -14.07 11.25
CA CYS A 20 1.52 -14.74 12.31
C CYS A 20 1.30 -16.24 11.98
N PRO A 21 2.35 -17.09 12.02
CA PRO A 21 2.26 -18.48 11.60
C PRO A 21 1.32 -19.32 12.45
N LYS A 22 0.94 -18.86 13.65
CA LYS A 22 -0.02 -19.55 14.54
C LYS A 22 -1.43 -18.94 14.50
N ASN A 23 -1.71 -18.05 13.55
CA ASN A 23 -3.02 -17.42 13.41
C ASN A 23 -4.15 -18.42 13.14
N SER A 24 -3.84 -19.56 12.51
CA SER A 24 -4.78 -20.66 12.30
C SER A 24 -4.02 -21.95 12.00
N THR A 25 -4.73 -23.08 12.03
CA THR A 25 -4.19 -24.37 11.57
C THR A 25 -3.71 -24.31 10.12
N ASP A 26 -4.41 -23.58 9.26
CA ASP A 26 -4.00 -23.39 7.86
C ASP A 26 -2.72 -22.56 7.77
N SER A 27 -2.59 -21.50 8.57
CA SER A 27 -1.37 -20.68 8.66
C SER A 27 -0.15 -21.52 9.04
N GLU A 28 -0.31 -22.46 9.98
CA GLU A 28 0.76 -23.38 10.38
C GLU A 28 1.16 -24.33 9.24
N ILE A 29 0.19 -24.87 8.50
CA ILE A 29 0.43 -25.73 7.32
C ILE A 29 1.14 -24.93 6.23
N ILE A 30 0.70 -23.70 5.98
CA ILE A 30 1.27 -22.81 4.96
C ILE A 30 2.73 -22.49 5.30
N CYS A 31 3.00 -22.05 6.53
CA CYS A 31 4.34 -21.62 6.94
C CYS A 31 5.34 -22.78 7.11
N SER A 32 4.87 -24.00 7.38
CA SER A 32 5.74 -25.18 7.51
C SER A 32 6.03 -25.88 6.18
N ASN A 33 5.31 -25.56 5.11
CA ASN A 33 5.45 -26.25 3.82
C ASN A 33 6.39 -25.49 2.87
N LYS A 34 7.58 -26.06 2.64
CA LYS A 34 8.62 -25.50 1.75
C LYS A 34 8.22 -25.37 0.26
N PHE A 35 7.09 -25.95 -0.16
CA PHE A 35 6.57 -25.86 -1.53
C PHE A 35 5.44 -24.82 -1.67
N ILE A 36 5.16 -24.06 -0.60
CA ILE A 36 4.26 -22.91 -0.61
C ILE A 36 5.08 -21.65 -0.44
N PHE A 37 5.03 -20.77 -1.43
CA PHE A 37 5.67 -19.47 -1.41
C PHE A 37 4.63 -18.40 -1.18
N GLN A 38 4.91 -17.52 -0.24
CA GLN A 38 4.06 -16.39 0.08
C GLN A 38 4.72 -15.10 -0.40
N THR A 39 3.93 -14.05 -0.57
CA THR A 39 4.48 -12.69 -0.49
C THR A 39 5.07 -12.52 0.92
N PHE A 40 6.29 -12.00 1.09
CA PHE A 40 6.84 -11.71 2.44
C PHE A 40 6.32 -10.40 3.05
N VAL A 41 5.39 -9.78 2.32
CA VAL A 41 4.54 -8.64 2.66
C VAL A 41 3.10 -9.09 2.46
N TYR A 42 2.11 -8.32 2.90
CA TYR A 42 0.72 -8.78 2.96
C TYR A 42 0.21 -9.41 1.66
N SER A 43 0.38 -8.71 0.53
CA SER A 43 -0.05 -9.21 -0.78
C SER A 43 0.79 -8.63 -1.92
N LYS A 44 0.46 -9.02 -3.16
CA LYS A 44 1.04 -8.42 -4.36
C LYS A 44 0.88 -6.89 -4.41
N GLU A 45 -0.24 -6.33 -3.94
CA GLU A 45 -0.49 -4.88 -3.96
C GLU A 45 0.57 -4.14 -3.12
N SER A 46 1.03 -4.73 -2.01
CA SER A 46 2.12 -4.18 -1.19
C SER A 46 3.44 -4.01 -1.96
N ILE A 47 3.63 -4.79 -3.03
CA ILE A 47 4.79 -4.71 -3.94
C ILE A 47 4.50 -3.73 -5.09
N GLU A 48 3.31 -3.82 -5.69
CA GLU A 48 2.90 -2.97 -6.81
C GLU A 48 2.77 -1.49 -6.41
N LEU A 49 2.43 -1.23 -5.15
CA LEU A 49 2.26 0.10 -4.57
C LEU A 49 3.46 0.52 -3.71
N HIS A 50 4.63 -0.06 -3.95
CA HIS A 50 5.87 0.44 -3.37
C HIS A 50 6.12 1.89 -3.82
N HIS A 51 6.60 2.75 -2.92
CA HIS A 51 6.77 4.19 -3.20
C HIS A 51 7.63 4.44 -4.46
N GLU A 52 8.73 3.71 -4.65
CA GLU A 52 9.57 3.82 -5.85
C GLU A 52 8.81 3.50 -7.15
N VAL A 53 7.89 2.52 -7.10
CA VAL A 53 7.06 2.14 -8.25
C VAL A 53 6.07 3.26 -8.57
N LEU A 54 5.46 3.84 -7.52
CA LEU A 54 4.51 4.94 -7.63
C LEU A 54 5.17 6.20 -8.19
N GLU A 55 6.33 6.57 -7.66
CA GLU A 55 7.13 7.70 -8.14
C GLU A 55 7.59 7.50 -9.57
N TYR A 56 8.04 6.29 -9.93
CA TYR A 56 8.35 5.95 -11.30
C TYR A 56 7.15 6.15 -12.22
N CYS A 57 5.97 5.61 -11.87
CA CYS A 57 4.76 5.74 -12.68
C CYS A 57 4.32 7.21 -12.84
N LEU A 58 4.33 8.01 -11.77
CA LEU A 58 4.00 9.43 -11.84
C LEU A 58 5.01 10.18 -12.73
N SER A 59 6.29 9.83 -12.69
CA SER A 59 7.31 10.42 -13.56
C SER A 59 7.09 10.15 -15.05
N GLN A 60 6.33 9.12 -15.43
CA GLN A 60 6.00 8.83 -16.83
C GLN A 60 4.91 9.75 -17.40
N ILE A 61 4.19 10.49 -16.55
CA ILE A 61 3.19 11.47 -16.99
C ILE A 61 3.91 12.72 -17.48
N LYS A 62 4.20 12.77 -18.78
CA LYS A 62 4.94 13.88 -19.43
C LYS A 62 3.99 14.86 -20.12
N ILE A 63 3.48 15.82 -19.35
CA ILE A 63 2.73 16.98 -19.86
C ILE A 63 3.35 18.30 -19.36
N ALA A 64 2.72 19.45 -19.62
CA ALA A 64 3.35 20.75 -19.37
C ALA A 64 3.62 21.03 -17.88
N THR A 65 2.74 20.55 -17.01
CA THR A 65 2.81 20.64 -15.56
C THR A 65 3.42 19.36 -15.00
N GLU A 66 4.51 19.50 -14.28
CA GLU A 66 5.14 18.42 -13.54
C GLU A 66 4.41 18.17 -12.21
N ILE A 67 4.05 16.91 -11.93
CA ILE A 67 3.57 16.50 -10.61
C ILE A 67 4.75 16.49 -9.63
N LYS A 68 4.71 17.37 -8.62
CA LYS A 68 5.72 17.46 -7.55
C LYS A 68 5.14 16.98 -6.24
N PHE A 69 5.14 15.66 -6.03
CA PHE A 69 4.62 15.03 -4.82
C PHE A 69 5.63 14.01 -4.30
N ASP A 70 5.96 14.11 -3.01
CA ASP A 70 6.87 13.18 -2.34
C ASP A 70 6.06 11.99 -1.81
N PHE A 71 5.96 10.95 -2.62
CA PHE A 71 5.19 9.75 -2.26
C PHE A 71 5.88 8.96 -1.16
N THR A 72 7.21 8.93 -1.18
CA THR A 72 8.04 8.33 -0.13
C THR A 72 7.72 8.95 1.22
N ALA A 73 7.78 10.27 1.36
CA ALA A 73 7.47 10.94 2.63
C ALA A 73 6.04 10.65 3.11
N TYR A 74 5.05 10.74 2.22
CA TYR A 74 3.66 10.45 2.55
C TYR A 74 3.46 9.03 3.09
N ILE A 75 3.97 8.01 2.38
CA ILE A 75 3.73 6.63 2.77
C ILE A 75 4.56 6.22 4.00
N THR A 76 5.77 6.78 4.16
CA THR A 76 6.59 6.55 5.35
C THR A 76 5.95 7.16 6.59
N GLU A 77 5.37 8.36 6.50
CA GLU A 77 4.61 8.95 7.60
C GLU A 77 3.41 8.08 7.97
N TYR A 78 2.60 7.69 6.97
CA TYR A 78 1.48 6.77 7.18
C TYR A 78 1.91 5.47 7.87
N SER A 79 2.98 4.87 7.37
CA SER A 79 3.56 3.64 7.90
C SER A 79 3.94 3.76 9.37
N ARG A 80 4.67 4.81 9.74
CA ARG A 80 5.08 5.07 11.13
C ARG A 80 3.88 5.24 12.06
N LEU A 81 2.82 5.88 11.58
CA LEU A 81 1.61 6.11 12.37
C LEU A 81 0.85 4.82 12.71
N ILE A 82 0.83 3.85 11.80
CA ILE A 82 0.11 2.59 11.99
C ILE A 82 0.97 1.49 12.63
N TYR A 83 2.30 1.61 12.57
CA TYR A 83 3.22 0.57 13.03
C TYR A 83 2.96 0.08 14.47
N PRO A 84 2.76 0.96 15.49
CA PRO A 84 2.53 0.51 16.86
C PRO A 84 1.25 -0.34 16.99
N VAL A 85 0.14 0.14 16.43
CA VAL A 85 -1.16 -0.53 16.54
C VAL A 85 -1.22 -1.80 15.68
N LEU A 86 -0.51 -1.83 14.54
CA LEU A 86 -0.39 -3.01 13.71
C LEU A 86 0.30 -4.16 14.45
N LYS A 87 1.41 -3.89 15.16
CA LYS A 87 2.10 -4.94 15.94
C LYS A 87 1.19 -5.55 17.01
N LYS A 88 0.40 -4.74 17.71
CA LYS A 88 -0.61 -5.21 18.69
C LYS A 88 -1.68 -6.06 18.02
N PHE A 89 -2.19 -5.63 16.86
CA PHE A 89 -3.17 -6.38 16.09
C PHE A 89 -2.63 -7.75 15.64
N LEU A 90 -1.38 -7.79 15.16
CA LEU A 90 -0.69 -9.02 14.77
C LEU A 90 -0.41 -9.94 15.95
N LEU A 91 -0.08 -9.40 17.13
CA LEU A 91 0.12 -10.19 18.34
C LEU A 91 -1.16 -10.95 18.71
N LEU A 92 -2.29 -10.25 18.72
CA LEU A 92 -3.59 -10.88 18.99
C LEU A 92 -3.96 -11.93 17.94
N LYS A 93 -3.68 -11.67 16.65
CA LYS A 93 -3.83 -12.66 15.57
C LYS A 93 -2.96 -13.89 15.81
N GLN A 94 -1.68 -13.72 16.17
CA GLN A 94 -0.76 -14.80 16.49
C GLN A 94 -1.25 -15.69 17.64
N HIS A 95 -2.02 -15.12 18.57
CA HIS A 95 -2.68 -15.83 19.68
C HIS A 95 -4.12 -16.27 19.36
N GLN A 96 -4.52 -16.25 18.09
CA GLN A 96 -5.84 -16.69 17.60
C GLN A 96 -7.02 -15.92 18.22
N VAL A 97 -6.78 -14.70 18.70
CA VAL A 97 -7.84 -13.83 19.20
C VAL A 97 -8.66 -13.36 18.00
N ARG A 98 -9.98 -13.56 18.07
CA ARG A 98 -10.90 -13.20 16.99
C ARG A 98 -11.04 -11.68 16.90
N LEU A 99 -10.47 -11.10 15.85
CA LEU A 99 -10.54 -9.69 15.52
C LEU A 99 -11.29 -9.49 14.19
N ASP A 100 -11.92 -8.33 14.05
CA ASP A 100 -12.52 -7.91 12.79
C ASP A 100 -11.52 -7.06 12.02
N ASP A 101 -11.02 -7.61 10.92
CA ASP A 101 -10.01 -6.97 10.08
C ASP A 101 -10.56 -5.68 9.48
N SER A 102 -11.84 -5.63 9.13
CA SER A 102 -12.46 -4.43 8.55
C SER A 102 -12.48 -3.29 9.57
N VAL A 103 -12.76 -3.60 10.83
CA VAL A 103 -12.75 -2.61 11.93
C VAL A 103 -11.34 -2.05 12.15
N PHE A 104 -10.32 -2.91 12.13
CA PHE A 104 -8.92 -2.47 12.25
C PHE A 104 -8.53 -1.55 11.08
N HIS A 105 -8.80 -1.97 9.84
CA HIS A 105 -8.44 -1.20 8.66
C HIS A 105 -9.19 0.14 8.59
N GLU A 106 -10.49 0.18 8.88
CA GLU A 106 -11.22 1.46 8.90
C GLU A 106 -10.69 2.40 9.97
N ALA A 107 -10.23 1.88 11.11
CA ALA A 107 -9.64 2.71 12.17
C ALA A 107 -8.32 3.38 11.75
N ILE A 108 -7.61 2.83 10.76
CA ILE A 108 -6.36 3.37 10.21
C ILE A 108 -6.53 4.01 8.82
N ALA A 109 -7.76 4.34 8.42
CA ALA A 109 -8.05 4.93 7.12
C ALA A 109 -7.76 6.46 7.11
N PRO A 110 -6.81 6.94 6.29
CA PRO A 110 -6.56 8.37 6.16
C PRO A 110 -7.75 9.07 5.46
N SER A 111 -7.91 10.37 5.69
CA SER A 111 -8.87 11.16 4.91
C SER A 111 -8.35 11.46 3.51
N VAL A 112 -9.27 11.71 2.58
CA VAL A 112 -8.93 12.02 1.18
C VAL A 112 -8.08 13.31 1.11
N PRO A 113 -6.92 13.27 0.45
CA PRO A 113 -6.05 14.44 0.33
C PRO A 113 -6.66 15.48 -0.59
N ARG A 114 -6.57 16.74 -0.18
CA ARG A 114 -6.89 17.91 -1.00
C ARG A 114 -5.59 18.64 -1.28
N LEU A 115 -5.32 18.91 -2.55
CA LEU A 115 -4.04 19.49 -2.96
C LEU A 115 -4.14 21.00 -3.21
N THR A 116 -2.99 21.65 -3.16
CA THR A 116 -2.74 22.97 -3.74
C THR A 116 -2.32 22.83 -5.21
N ASN A 117 -2.20 23.94 -5.94
CA ASN A 117 -1.67 23.92 -7.30
C ASN A 117 -0.19 23.51 -7.39
N GLN A 118 0.56 23.50 -6.27
CA GLN A 118 1.92 22.93 -6.19
C GLN A 118 1.93 21.46 -5.72
N PHE A 119 0.78 20.77 -5.73
CA PHE A 119 0.63 19.38 -5.29
C PHE A 119 0.98 19.12 -3.82
N VAL A 120 0.92 20.14 -2.97
CA VAL A 120 1.06 20.00 -1.51
C VAL A 120 -0.29 19.68 -0.89
N ILE A 121 -0.35 18.68 0.00
CA ILE A 121 -1.55 18.35 0.78
C ILE A 121 -1.86 19.49 1.74
N LYS A 122 -3.08 20.02 1.70
CA LYS A 122 -3.51 21.17 2.52
C LYS A 122 -4.39 20.84 3.71
N ASN A 123 -4.89 19.61 3.80
CA ASN A 123 -5.69 19.13 4.93
C ASN A 123 -4.88 18.14 5.77
N ALA A 124 -5.23 18.04 7.04
CA ALA A 124 -4.60 17.10 7.96
C ALA A 124 -5.09 15.66 7.70
N VAL A 125 -4.53 15.03 6.67
CA VAL A 125 -4.95 13.71 6.16
C VAL A 125 -4.91 12.62 7.22
N PHE A 126 -3.92 12.69 8.11
CA PHE A 126 -3.71 11.71 9.16
C PHE A 126 -4.33 12.08 10.51
N GLU A 127 -4.67 13.36 10.77
CA GLU A 127 -5.32 13.75 12.03
C GLU A 127 -6.68 13.07 12.19
N SER A 128 -7.43 12.93 11.10
CA SER A 128 -8.76 12.31 11.13
C SER A 128 -8.73 10.84 11.59
N MET A 129 -7.63 10.12 11.34
CA MET A 129 -7.48 8.73 11.76
C MET A 129 -6.84 8.57 13.15
N GLN A 130 -6.26 9.62 13.75
CA GLN A 130 -5.62 9.48 15.07
C GLN A 130 -6.63 9.08 16.15
N GLN A 131 -7.84 9.63 16.11
CA GLN A 131 -8.89 9.33 17.09
C GLN A 131 -9.37 7.89 16.96
N SER A 132 -9.71 7.44 15.75
CA SER A 132 -10.14 6.06 15.51
C SER A 132 -9.02 5.06 15.81
N LYS A 133 -7.77 5.40 15.47
CA LYS A 133 -6.58 4.63 15.82
C LYS A 133 -6.43 4.47 17.33
N ALA A 134 -6.58 5.55 18.10
CA ALA A 134 -6.48 5.48 19.56
C ALA A 134 -7.56 4.58 20.18
N VAL A 135 -8.80 4.66 19.67
CA VAL A 135 -9.91 3.80 20.12
C VAL A 135 -9.64 2.32 19.84
N ILE A 136 -9.17 1.98 18.63
CA ILE A 136 -8.83 0.59 18.34
C ILE A 136 -7.61 0.15 19.15
N GLU A 137 -6.60 1.00 19.33
CA GLU A 137 -5.41 0.70 20.12
C GLU A 137 -5.75 0.35 21.57
N GLU A 138 -6.58 1.16 22.23
CA GLU A 138 -7.10 0.87 23.58
C GLU A 138 -7.85 -0.46 23.62
N LYS A 139 -8.68 -0.75 22.61
CA LYS A 139 -9.37 -2.04 22.51
C LYS A 139 -8.40 -3.21 22.36
N LEU A 140 -7.33 -3.07 21.58
CA LEU A 140 -6.31 -4.11 21.45
C LEU A 140 -5.55 -4.30 22.76
N ASP A 141 -5.18 -3.20 23.44
CA ASP A 141 -4.50 -3.25 24.74
C ASP A 141 -5.31 -4.01 25.78
N ASN A 142 -6.63 -3.80 25.83
CA ASN A 142 -7.53 -4.53 26.72
C ASN A 142 -7.67 -6.03 26.40
N LEU A 143 -7.29 -6.47 25.19
CA LEU A 143 -7.33 -7.87 24.77
C LEU A 143 -5.99 -8.57 24.93
N ILE A 144 -4.89 -7.82 25.04
CA ILE A 144 -3.56 -8.38 25.25
C ILE A 144 -3.48 -8.90 26.69
N GLN A 145 -3.07 -10.15 26.82
CA GLN A 145 -2.91 -10.82 28.11
C GLN A 145 -1.43 -10.80 28.54
N ASP A 146 -1.17 -10.76 29.85
CA ASP A 146 0.19 -10.74 30.40
C ASP A 146 1.04 -11.96 29.98
N GLU A 147 0.39 -13.09 29.66
CA GLU A 147 1.02 -14.31 29.16
C GLU A 147 1.49 -14.23 27.69
N TYR A 148 1.09 -13.19 26.96
CA TYR A 148 1.52 -12.99 25.57
C TYR A 148 2.92 -12.38 25.58
N ASP A 149 3.90 -13.13 25.09
CA ASP A 149 5.30 -12.71 24.97
C ASP A 149 5.47 -11.70 23.82
N ALA A 150 5.01 -10.47 24.06
CA ALA A 150 4.94 -9.39 23.08
C ALA A 150 6.34 -9.00 22.58
N ASP A 151 7.33 -8.92 23.47
CA ASP A 151 8.70 -8.52 23.12
C ASP A 151 9.32 -9.50 22.14
N LYS A 152 9.26 -10.81 22.46
CA LYS A 152 9.75 -11.85 21.56
C LYS A 152 9.00 -11.87 20.24
N PHE A 153 7.69 -11.65 20.25
CA PHE A 153 6.92 -11.58 19.02
C PHE A 153 7.31 -10.36 18.16
N TYR A 154 7.54 -9.20 18.77
CA TYR A 154 7.97 -8.00 18.06
C TYR A 154 9.38 -8.13 17.49
N GLU A 155 10.28 -8.82 18.16
CA GLU A 155 11.58 -9.24 17.60
C GLU A 155 11.39 -10.12 16.37
N GLN A 156 10.50 -11.12 16.42
CA GLN A 156 10.20 -11.97 15.26
C GLN A 156 9.60 -11.19 14.08
N LEU A 157 8.75 -10.20 14.35
CA LEU A 157 8.24 -9.31 13.30
C LEU A 157 9.38 -8.52 12.65
N TYR A 158 10.34 -8.05 13.45
CA TYR A 158 11.53 -7.38 12.96
C TYR A 158 12.39 -8.31 12.11
N ASP A 159 12.62 -9.55 12.52
CA ASP A 159 13.37 -10.53 11.71
C ASP A 159 12.69 -10.85 10.38
N LYS A 160 11.35 -10.76 10.34
CA LYS A 160 10.51 -10.91 9.14
C LYS A 160 10.43 -9.66 8.26
N GLY A 161 11.16 -8.60 8.61
CA GLY A 161 11.26 -7.39 7.80
C GLY A 161 10.24 -6.30 8.10
N LEU A 162 9.32 -6.49 9.05
CA LEU A 162 8.39 -5.43 9.45
C LEU A 162 9.15 -4.33 10.21
N ARG A 163 9.10 -3.11 9.70
CA ARG A 163 9.74 -1.90 10.20
C ARG A 163 8.72 -0.77 10.32
N GLU A 164 9.11 0.29 11.00
CA GLU A 164 8.26 1.47 11.15
C GLU A 164 7.98 2.19 9.81
N ASP A 165 8.92 2.15 8.87
CA ASP A 165 8.88 2.85 7.60
C ASP A 165 8.22 2.03 6.46
N ASN A 166 7.98 0.74 6.68
CA ASN A 166 7.35 -0.16 5.71
C ASN A 166 6.10 -0.92 6.20
N ALA A 167 5.60 -0.64 7.40
CA ALA A 167 4.39 -1.21 7.98
C ALA A 167 3.16 -1.18 7.04
N TYR A 168 3.07 -0.17 6.18
CA TYR A 168 2.02 -0.06 5.17
C TYR A 168 1.98 -1.26 4.20
N GLN A 169 3.09 -1.97 4.02
CA GLN A 169 3.16 -3.17 3.17
C GLN A 169 2.55 -4.42 3.84
N TYR A 170 2.28 -4.35 5.14
CA TYR A 170 1.85 -5.47 5.96
C TYR A 170 0.39 -5.36 6.40
N ILE A 171 -0.40 -4.50 5.75
CA ILE A 171 -1.85 -4.39 5.90
C ILE A 171 -2.57 -4.87 4.64
N ASN A 172 -3.88 -5.03 4.71
CA ASN A 172 -4.68 -5.50 3.59
C ASN A 172 -4.37 -4.74 2.29
N GLY A 173 -3.99 -5.47 1.24
CA GLY A 173 -3.53 -4.89 -0.02
C GLY A 173 -4.59 -4.05 -0.73
N HIS A 174 -5.86 -4.50 -0.71
CA HIS A 174 -6.97 -3.73 -1.27
C HIS A 174 -7.24 -2.46 -0.45
N PHE A 175 -7.18 -2.55 0.87
CA PHE A 175 -7.27 -1.37 1.73
C PHE A 175 -6.14 -0.36 1.44
N LEU A 176 -4.89 -0.84 1.35
CA LEU A 176 -3.74 -0.01 0.99
C LEU A 176 -3.98 0.68 -0.36
N ALA A 177 -4.44 -0.06 -1.36
CA ALA A 177 -4.78 0.49 -2.67
C ALA A 177 -5.90 1.54 -2.57
N ASP A 178 -7.07 1.15 -2.08
CA ASP A 178 -8.30 1.91 -2.22
C ASP A 178 -8.43 3.08 -1.24
N ARG A 179 -7.80 2.98 -0.08
CA ARG A 179 -7.96 3.94 1.03
C ARG A 179 -6.73 4.79 1.29
N VAL A 180 -5.53 4.31 0.93
CA VAL A 180 -4.27 5.02 1.20
C VAL A 180 -3.67 5.59 -0.08
N VAL A 181 -3.48 4.77 -1.11
CA VAL A 181 -2.69 5.14 -2.30
C VAL A 181 -3.54 5.79 -3.40
N MET A 182 -4.62 5.12 -3.82
CA MET A 182 -5.45 5.60 -4.93
C MET A 182 -6.14 6.95 -4.67
N PRO A 183 -6.58 7.30 -3.44
CA PRO A 183 -7.08 8.63 -3.17
C PRO A 183 -6.05 9.73 -3.42
N VAL A 184 -4.77 9.50 -3.09
CA VAL A 184 -3.67 10.43 -3.40
C VAL A 184 -3.48 10.56 -4.90
N ILE A 185 -3.36 9.43 -5.62
CA ILE A 185 -3.21 9.43 -7.08
C ILE A 185 -4.35 10.20 -7.75
N LYS A 186 -5.61 9.92 -7.35
CA LYS A 186 -6.78 10.60 -7.92
C LYS A 186 -6.71 12.11 -7.68
N SER A 187 -6.37 12.55 -6.47
CA SER A 187 -6.20 13.98 -6.17
C SER A 187 -5.05 14.62 -6.96
N LEU A 188 -3.94 13.89 -7.20
CA LEU A 188 -2.83 14.36 -8.04
C LEU A 188 -3.27 14.57 -9.49
N ILE A 189 -3.96 13.58 -10.08
CA ILE A 189 -4.44 13.67 -11.47
C ILE A 189 -5.52 14.74 -11.62
N GLU A 190 -6.42 14.89 -10.64
CA GLU A 190 -7.41 15.97 -10.63
C GLU A 190 -6.74 17.34 -10.59
N GLN A 191 -5.77 17.53 -9.69
CA GLN A 191 -5.04 18.78 -9.58
C GLN A 191 -4.18 19.08 -10.81
N LEU A 192 -3.62 18.05 -11.43
CA LEU A 192 -2.90 18.16 -12.71
C LEU A 192 -3.84 18.65 -13.81
N ASN A 193 -5.02 18.04 -13.94
CA ASN A 193 -6.04 18.45 -14.90
C ASN A 193 -6.48 19.91 -14.70
N ILE A 194 -6.62 20.36 -13.44
CA ILE A 194 -6.92 21.77 -13.11
C ILE A 194 -5.80 22.70 -13.59
N ASN A 195 -4.54 22.37 -13.29
CA ASN A 195 -3.38 23.17 -13.65
C ASN A 195 -3.22 23.28 -15.17
N GLU A 196 -3.30 22.17 -15.90
CA GLU A 196 -3.26 22.14 -17.37
C GLU A 196 -4.41 22.91 -18.00
N THR A 197 -5.62 22.74 -17.46
CA THR A 197 -6.80 23.49 -17.92
C THR A 197 -6.57 25.00 -17.81
N ALA A 198 -5.94 25.48 -16.73
CA ALA A 198 -5.61 26.89 -16.58
C ALA A 198 -4.58 27.36 -17.63
N LEU A 199 -3.60 26.52 -17.98
CA LEU A 199 -2.64 26.82 -19.05
C LEU A 199 -3.34 26.88 -20.42
N ILE A 200 -4.21 25.92 -20.74
CA ILE A 200 -5.00 25.89 -21.98
C ILE A 200 -5.82 27.18 -22.12
N VAL A 201 -6.54 27.57 -21.07
CA VAL A 201 -7.35 28.80 -21.06
C VAL A 201 -6.48 30.04 -21.29
N LYS A 202 -5.31 30.11 -20.66
CA LYS A 202 -4.36 31.21 -20.84
C LYS A 202 -3.82 31.28 -22.28
N GLN A 203 -3.50 30.14 -22.88
CA GLN A 203 -2.92 30.05 -24.23
C GLN A 203 -3.97 30.29 -25.33
N CYS A 204 -5.21 29.85 -25.13
CA CYS A 204 -6.28 29.89 -26.12
C CYS A 204 -7.32 30.99 -25.85
N LYS A 205 -6.95 32.03 -25.10
CA LYS A 205 -7.87 33.08 -24.60
C LYS A 205 -8.80 33.68 -25.67
N ASP A 206 -8.34 33.80 -26.93
CA ASP A 206 -9.08 34.42 -28.03
C ASP A 206 -9.84 33.39 -28.90
N LYS A 207 -9.83 32.10 -28.53
CA LYS A 207 -10.41 30.98 -29.30
C LYS A 207 -11.24 30.05 -28.41
N PRO A 208 -12.50 30.41 -28.08
CA PRO A 208 -13.33 29.64 -27.13
C PRO A 208 -13.60 28.18 -27.54
N THR A 209 -13.79 27.91 -28.83
CA THR A 209 -14.00 26.55 -29.35
C THR A 209 -12.77 25.67 -29.15
N LEU A 210 -11.57 26.24 -29.34
CA LEU A 210 -10.30 25.54 -29.13
C LEU A 210 -10.09 25.20 -27.65
N ILE A 211 -10.56 26.05 -26.72
CA ILE A 211 -10.48 25.76 -25.28
C ILE A 211 -11.25 24.48 -24.95
N SER A 212 -12.49 24.32 -25.43
CA SER A 212 -13.28 23.12 -25.15
C SER A 212 -12.65 21.86 -25.74
N GLU A 213 -12.18 21.93 -26.99
CA GLU A 213 -11.52 20.81 -27.68
C GLU A 213 -10.29 20.34 -26.91
N ARG A 214 -9.40 21.27 -26.52
CA ARG A 214 -8.16 20.96 -25.79
C ARG A 214 -8.40 20.38 -24.40
N LYS A 215 -9.45 20.82 -23.70
CA LYS A 215 -9.83 20.22 -22.40
C LYS A 215 -10.30 18.77 -22.57
N SER A 216 -11.08 18.48 -23.61
CA SER A 216 -11.51 17.12 -23.93
C SER A 216 -10.33 16.23 -24.33
N GLU A 217 -9.39 16.73 -25.13
CA GLU A 217 -8.15 16.02 -25.48
C GLU A 217 -7.33 15.68 -24.22
N LEU A 218 -7.11 16.65 -23.33
CA LEU A 218 -6.38 16.45 -22.08
C LEU A 218 -7.01 15.35 -21.22
N LYS A 219 -8.33 15.41 -21.04
CA LYS A 219 -9.06 14.40 -20.28
C LYS A 219 -8.88 13.01 -20.88
N ASN A 220 -9.05 12.88 -22.19
CA ASN A 220 -8.88 11.60 -22.87
C ASN A 220 -7.46 11.04 -22.68
N ILE A 221 -6.42 11.85 -22.87
CA ILE A 221 -5.02 11.43 -22.69
C ILE A 221 -4.75 10.95 -21.25
N LEU A 222 -5.27 11.65 -20.25
CA LEU A 222 -5.11 11.25 -18.84
C LEU A 222 -5.87 9.96 -18.50
N GLU A 223 -7.00 9.71 -19.16
CA GLU A 223 -7.83 8.51 -18.93
C GLU A 223 -7.38 7.30 -19.75
N THR A 224 -6.70 7.49 -20.89
CA THR A 224 -6.23 6.42 -21.77
C THR A 224 -4.72 6.21 -21.69
N ASP A 225 -3.95 7.15 -22.22
CA ASP A 225 -2.53 6.95 -22.53
C ASP A 225 -1.65 7.10 -21.28
N LEU A 226 -2.04 8.02 -20.39
CA LEU A 226 -1.35 8.33 -19.14
C LEU A 226 -2.13 7.81 -17.92
N ASN A 227 -3.00 6.81 -18.12
CA ASN A 227 -3.77 6.21 -17.05
C ASN A 227 -2.86 5.54 -16.02
N VAL A 228 -2.88 6.05 -14.78
CA VAL A 228 -1.98 5.57 -13.72
C VAL A 228 -2.17 4.09 -13.39
N ASN A 229 -3.39 3.56 -13.45
CA ASN A 229 -3.63 2.13 -13.21
C ASN A 229 -2.94 1.28 -14.28
N THR A 230 -3.00 1.70 -15.54
CA THR A 230 -2.29 1.04 -16.63
C THR A 230 -0.78 1.14 -16.47
N LEU A 231 -0.27 2.31 -16.08
CA LEU A 231 1.16 2.51 -15.79
C LEU A 231 1.64 1.59 -14.66
N LEU A 232 0.88 1.48 -13.55
CA LEU A 232 1.19 0.59 -12.43
C LEU A 232 1.19 -0.88 -12.85
N HIS A 233 0.17 -1.30 -13.59
CA HIS A 233 0.06 -2.67 -14.08
C HIS A 233 1.26 -3.07 -14.97
N CYS A 234 1.68 -2.16 -15.86
CA CYS A 234 2.77 -2.38 -16.81
C CYS A 234 4.17 -2.10 -16.24
N CYS A 235 4.28 -1.48 -15.06
CA CYS A 235 5.56 -1.08 -14.49
C CYS A 235 6.40 -2.31 -14.11
N LYS A 236 7.61 -2.41 -14.69
CA LYS A 236 8.55 -3.51 -14.38
C LYS A 236 9.37 -3.26 -13.11
N GLU A 237 9.40 -2.03 -12.61
CA GLU A 237 10.15 -1.69 -11.38
C GLU A 237 9.61 -2.45 -10.16
N LYS A 238 8.33 -2.87 -10.17
CA LYS A 238 7.77 -3.73 -9.11
C LYS A 238 8.54 -5.03 -8.89
N PHE A 239 9.21 -5.55 -9.92
CA PHE A 239 10.02 -6.77 -9.85
C PHE A 239 11.45 -6.56 -9.33
N LYS A 240 11.84 -5.30 -9.11
CA LYS A 240 13.15 -4.89 -8.57
C LYS A 240 13.07 -4.40 -7.13
N THR A 241 11.87 -4.34 -6.55
CA THR A 241 11.69 -4.00 -5.14
C THR A 241 12.43 -5.02 -4.25
N PRO A 242 12.91 -4.62 -3.05
CA PRO A 242 13.59 -5.52 -2.14
C PRO A 242 12.79 -6.80 -1.83
N CYS A 243 11.47 -6.68 -1.66
CA CYS A 243 10.58 -7.81 -1.40
C CYS A 243 10.48 -8.78 -2.60
N ALA A 244 10.37 -8.25 -3.81
CA ALA A 244 10.31 -9.08 -5.01
C ALA A 244 11.63 -9.84 -5.26
N ILE A 245 12.77 -9.22 -4.94
CA ILE A 245 14.09 -9.88 -5.01
C ILE A 245 14.17 -11.01 -3.99
N ALA A 246 13.78 -10.77 -2.74
CA ALA A 246 13.80 -11.79 -1.68
C ALA A 246 12.95 -13.02 -2.03
N ILE A 247 11.78 -12.84 -2.65
CA ILE A 247 10.93 -13.97 -3.10
C ILE A 247 11.66 -14.79 -4.17
N LYS A 248 12.29 -14.16 -5.16
CA LYS A 248 13.04 -14.84 -6.22
C LYS A 248 14.17 -15.69 -5.67
N GLU A 249 14.92 -15.16 -4.70
CA GLU A 249 16.04 -15.89 -4.06
C GLU A 249 15.56 -17.10 -3.25
N ASN A 250 14.41 -16.99 -2.57
CA ASN A 250 13.83 -18.12 -1.84
C ASN A 250 13.33 -19.23 -2.79
N VAL A 251 12.66 -18.86 -3.88
CA VAL A 251 12.22 -19.82 -4.90
C VAL A 251 13.41 -20.56 -5.50
N ALA A 252 14.49 -19.84 -5.84
CA ALA A 252 15.70 -20.45 -6.39
C ALA A 252 16.32 -21.48 -5.44
N ARG A 253 16.39 -21.18 -4.14
CA ARG A 253 16.92 -22.10 -3.11
C ARG A 253 16.07 -23.36 -2.94
N ALA A 254 14.76 -23.27 -3.10
CA ALA A 254 13.86 -24.41 -2.92
C ALA A 254 13.81 -25.35 -4.13
N LEU A 255 14.20 -24.87 -5.31
CA LEU A 255 14.28 -25.64 -6.56
C LEU A 255 15.66 -26.30 -6.78
N ALA A 256 16.68 -25.89 -6.02
CA ALA A 256 18.01 -26.49 -6.00
C ALA A 256 18.02 -27.80 -5.17
#